data_AF-A0A929V0C0-F1
#
_entry.id   AF-A0A929V0C0-F1
#
_cell.length_a   1.000
_cell.length_b   1.000
_cell.length_c   1.000
_cell.angle_alpha   90.00
_cell.angle_beta   90.00
_cell.angle_gamma   90.00
#
_symmetry.space_group_name_H-M   'P 1'
#
loop_
_entity.id
_entity.type
_entity.pdbx_description
1 polymer ?
#
loop_
_entity_poly.entity_id
_entity_poly.type
_entity_poly.pdbx_seq_one_letter_code
_entity_poly.pdbx_strand_id
1 'polypeptide(L)'
;MQTTAKTNGNEVSNINLGLKLGNNLESGNYKNKLIFSILTNHYDPIAKMTTGPNFNSKLVKLQTATNRIEHFKKSATAPAAIMNAVNVEAPESECEIKLWLDPSDKTAYYYTEPEKVYLNEDSSSMFSYMSSFEDLGHVKDLDLSNFDTSKVTNMRYMFPDIYNLTTLDLSNFNTSNVTDM
;
A
#
# COMPACT_ATOMS: atom_id res chain seq x y z
N MET A 1 16.42 18.23 -21.42
CA MET A 1 15.87 17.58 -20.21
C MET A 1 15.98 16.09 -20.40
N GLN A 2 16.65 15.41 -19.50
CA GLN A 2 16.92 13.97 -19.58
C GLN A 2 15.62 13.25 -19.21
N THR A 3 14.85 12.76 -20.19
CA THR A 3 13.48 12.25 -19.99
C THR A 3 13.40 10.79 -19.56
N THR A 4 14.52 10.18 -19.18
CA THR A 4 14.60 8.73 -18.93
C THR A 4 14.99 8.34 -17.51
N ALA A 5 15.19 9.30 -16.60
CA ALA A 5 15.51 9.01 -15.20
C ALA A 5 14.30 9.29 -14.29
N LYS A 6 13.94 8.33 -13.43
CA LYS A 6 12.99 8.55 -12.32
C LYS A 6 13.57 9.62 -11.40
N THR A 7 12.88 10.75 -11.27
CA THR A 7 13.21 11.77 -10.27
C THR A 7 12.51 11.40 -8.96
N ASN A 8 13.22 10.72 -8.06
CA ASN A 8 12.74 10.40 -6.71
C ASN A 8 12.90 11.57 -5.72
N GLY A 9 13.05 12.81 -6.23
CA GLY A 9 13.36 13.99 -5.43
C GLY A 9 12.42 15.14 -5.74
N ASN A 10 12.24 16.02 -4.76
CA ASN A 10 11.61 17.33 -4.94
C ASN A 10 12.54 18.24 -5.77
N GLU A 11 12.62 18.01 -7.08
CA GLU A 11 13.31 18.93 -7.97
C GLU A 11 12.47 20.20 -8.13
N VAL A 12 12.93 21.26 -7.47
CA VAL A 12 12.34 22.59 -7.64
C VAL A 12 12.88 23.20 -8.93
N SER A 13 12.06 23.18 -9.99
CA SER A 13 12.34 23.92 -11.22
C SER A 13 11.75 25.32 -11.14
N ASN A 14 12.62 26.34 -11.10
CA ASN A 14 12.21 27.74 -11.10
C ASN A 14 11.95 28.24 -12.53
N ILE A 15 10.77 28.80 -12.78
CA ILE A 15 10.44 29.50 -14.04
C ILE A 15 10.34 31.00 -13.74
N ASN A 16 11.28 31.78 -14.29
CA ASN A 16 11.24 33.24 -14.20
C ASN A 16 10.45 33.81 -15.38
N LEU A 17 9.39 34.57 -15.09
CA LEU A 17 8.53 35.19 -16.09
C LEU A 17 8.67 36.71 -16.01
N GLY A 18 9.10 37.32 -17.11
CA GLY A 18 9.16 38.77 -17.26
C GLY A 18 8.09 39.26 -18.23
N LEU A 19 7.43 40.37 -17.90
CA LEU A 19 6.53 41.08 -18.80
C LEU A 19 7.16 42.44 -19.14
N LYS A 20 7.45 42.67 -20.42
CA LYS A 20 7.90 43.98 -20.91
C LYS A 20 6.71 44.74 -21.47
N LEU A 21 6.33 45.82 -20.81
CA LEU A 21 5.26 46.71 -21.27
C LEU A 21 5.81 47.68 -22.33
N GLY A 22 4.99 47.97 -23.34
CA GLY A 22 5.32 48.97 -24.36
C GLY A 22 5.03 50.39 -23.89
N ASN A 23 5.72 51.37 -24.47
CA ASN A 23 5.65 52.78 -24.04
C ASN A 23 4.34 53.49 -24.43
N ASN A 24 3.46 52.83 -25.19
CA ASN A 24 2.25 53.40 -25.79
C ASN A 24 0.97 52.70 -25.29
N LEU A 25 0.95 52.20 -24.06
CA LEU A 25 -0.26 51.60 -23.46
C LEU A 25 -1.29 52.70 -23.18
N GLU A 26 -2.47 52.55 -23.79
CA GLU A 26 -3.61 53.42 -23.50
C GLU A 26 -4.13 53.18 -22.08
N SER A 27 -4.81 54.17 -21.50
CA SER A 27 -5.46 54.01 -20.20
C SER A 27 -6.55 52.95 -20.28
N GLY A 28 -6.46 51.91 -19.45
CA GLY A 28 -7.42 50.81 -19.48
C GLY A 28 -7.05 49.68 -18.51
N ASN A 29 -7.96 48.71 -18.39
CA ASN A 29 -7.75 47.51 -17.58
C ASN A 29 -7.21 46.38 -18.47
N TYR A 30 -6.02 45.89 -18.15
CA TYR A 30 -5.35 44.80 -18.87
C TYR A 30 -5.33 43.53 -18.02
N LYS A 31 -5.67 42.39 -18.63
CA LYS A 31 -5.64 41.08 -17.98
C LYS A 31 -4.76 40.13 -18.77
N ASN A 32 -3.65 39.69 -18.17
CA ASN A 32 -2.82 38.62 -18.71
C ASN A 32 -3.24 37.29 -18.09
N LYS A 33 -3.45 36.26 -18.92
CA LYS A 33 -3.76 34.90 -18.46
C LYS A 33 -2.59 34.00 -18.80
N LEU A 34 -2.01 33.38 -17.78
CA LEU A 34 -1.03 32.32 -17.95
C LEU A 34 -1.71 30.97 -17.70
N ILE A 35 -1.53 30.04 -18.63
CA ILE A 35 -2.08 28.69 -18.52
C ILE A 35 -0.90 27.74 -18.53
N PHE A 36 -0.80 26.91 -17.49
CA PHE A 36 0.12 25.77 -17.48
C PHE A 36 -0.68 24.50 -17.76
N SER A 37 -0.08 23.61 -18.55
CA SER A 37 -0.57 22.25 -18.73
C SER A 37 0.58 21.33 -18.42
N ILE A 38 0.38 20.43 -17.47
CA ILE A 38 1.37 19.43 -17.07
C ILE A 38 0.95 18.13 -17.72
N LEU A 39 1.83 17.56 -18.54
CA LEU A 39 1.67 16.21 -19.06
C LEU A 39 2.58 15.30 -18.23
N THR A 40 2.00 14.47 -17.38
CA THR A 40 2.74 13.43 -16.68
C THR A 40 2.65 12.14 -17.49
N ASN A 41 3.76 11.39 -17.59
CA ASN A 41 3.63 9.98 -17.93
C ASN A 41 3.06 9.31 -16.68
N HIS A 42 1.79 8.89 -16.73
CA HIS A 42 1.18 8.19 -15.61
C HIS A 42 1.98 6.91 -15.36
N TYR A 43 2.63 6.88 -14.20
CA TYR A 43 3.40 5.77 -13.71
C TYR A 43 2.71 5.28 -12.45
N ASP A 44 2.25 4.03 -12.46
CA ASP A 44 1.72 3.37 -11.26
C ASP A 44 2.88 2.65 -10.57
N PRO A 45 3.32 3.10 -9.39
CA PRO A 45 4.36 2.41 -8.64
C PRO A 45 3.93 0.97 -8.33
N ILE A 46 4.88 0.04 -8.41
CA ILE A 46 4.64 -1.34 -8.01
C ILE A 46 4.66 -1.40 -6.47
N ALA A 47 3.49 -1.59 -5.86
CA ALA A 47 3.38 -1.98 -4.46
C ALA A 47 3.54 -3.51 -4.35
N LYS A 48 4.63 -3.98 -3.73
CA LYS A 48 4.87 -5.40 -3.50
C LYS A 48 5.01 -5.71 -2.02
N MET A 49 4.17 -6.60 -1.51
CA MET A 49 4.23 -7.05 -0.12
C MET A 49 5.50 -7.89 0.13
N THR A 50 6.02 -7.84 1.35
CA THR A 50 7.08 -8.74 1.80
C THR A 50 6.62 -10.21 1.79
N THR A 51 7.55 -11.15 1.98
CA THR A 51 7.23 -12.59 2.01
C THR A 51 6.22 -12.92 3.12
N GLY A 52 5.44 -13.98 2.93
CA GLY A 52 4.40 -14.39 3.89
C GLY A 52 4.90 -14.49 5.34
N PRO A 53 6.05 -15.14 5.64
CA PRO A 53 6.56 -15.22 7.01
C PRO A 53 6.97 -13.86 7.59
N ASN A 54 7.56 -12.97 6.77
CA ASN A 54 7.97 -11.63 7.20
C ASN A 54 6.77 -10.72 7.46
N PHE A 55 5.75 -10.81 6.59
CA PHE A 55 4.50 -10.10 6.77
C PHE A 55 3.83 -10.55 8.07
N ASN A 56 3.73 -11.86 8.27
CA ASN A 56 3.08 -12.44 9.43
C ASN A 56 3.78 -12.06 10.74
N SER A 57 5.13 -12.08 10.77
CA SER A 57 5.90 -11.61 11.94
C SER A 57 5.62 -10.14 12.30
N LYS A 58 5.38 -9.28 11.30
CA LYS A 58 5.06 -7.87 11.52
C LYS A 58 3.60 -7.69 11.96
N LEU A 59 2.66 -8.39 11.33
CA LEU A 59 1.24 -8.35 11.66
C LEU A 59 1.00 -8.75 13.12
N VAL A 60 1.60 -9.86 13.53
CA VAL A 60 1.43 -10.41 14.87
C VAL A 60 1.98 -9.47 15.95
N LYS A 61 3.11 -8.79 15.69
CA LYS A 61 3.72 -7.82 16.63
C LYS A 61 2.87 -6.58 16.89
N LEU A 62 1.81 -6.34 16.11
CA LEU A 62 0.87 -5.26 16.37
C LEU A 62 -0.08 -5.59 17.52
N GLN A 63 -0.24 -6.87 17.84
CA GLN A 63 -1.14 -7.33 18.89
C GLN A 63 -0.58 -7.06 20.28
N THR A 64 -1.49 -6.84 21.23
CA THR A 64 -1.17 -6.79 22.66
C THR A 64 -2.13 -7.70 23.43
N ALA A 65 -1.89 -7.89 24.72
CA ALA A 65 -2.76 -8.71 25.58
C ALA A 65 -4.23 -8.23 25.57
N THR A 66 -4.48 -6.94 25.36
CA THR A 66 -5.82 -6.34 25.37
C THR A 66 -6.31 -5.91 23.98
N ASN A 67 -5.44 -5.91 22.97
CA ASN A 67 -5.77 -5.48 21.61
C ASN A 67 -5.35 -6.54 20.60
N ARG A 68 -6.27 -7.43 20.26
CA ARG A 68 -6.10 -8.49 19.26
C ARG A 68 -6.72 -8.07 17.94
N ILE A 69 -6.14 -8.53 16.83
CA ILE A 69 -6.63 -8.22 15.50
C ILE A 69 -7.90 -9.05 15.25
N GLU A 70 -9.00 -8.38 14.95
CA GLU A 70 -10.27 -9.02 14.57
C GLU A 70 -10.59 -8.83 13.09
N HIS A 71 -10.03 -7.78 12.46
CA HIS A 71 -10.28 -7.42 11.08
C HIS A 71 -8.98 -7.05 10.37
N PHE A 72 -8.87 -7.33 9.08
CA PHE A 72 -7.78 -6.87 8.24
C PHE A 72 -8.31 -6.31 6.93
N LYS A 73 -7.89 -5.09 6.56
CA LYS A 73 -8.28 -4.47 5.28
C LYS A 73 -7.35 -3.35 4.85
N LYS A 74 -7.49 -2.94 3.59
CA LYS A 74 -6.83 -1.73 3.08
C LYS A 74 -7.50 -0.46 3.66
N SER A 75 -6.70 0.51 4.06
CA SER A 75 -7.16 1.85 4.40
C SER A 75 -7.22 2.75 3.15
N ALA A 76 -8.23 3.62 3.08
CA ALA A 76 -8.33 4.64 2.03
C ALA A 76 -7.37 5.83 2.23
N THR A 77 -6.86 6.00 3.46
CA THR A 77 -5.96 7.10 3.82
C THR A 77 -4.72 6.58 4.55
N ALA A 78 -3.61 7.29 4.43
CA ALA A 78 -2.39 7.02 5.19
C ALA A 78 -2.66 7.02 6.71
N PRO A 79 -1.87 6.26 7.50
CA PRO A 79 -2.01 6.24 8.95
C PRO A 79 -1.82 7.64 9.55
N ALA A 80 -2.59 7.96 10.58
CA ALA A 80 -2.34 9.16 11.38
C ALA A 80 -0.95 9.09 12.04
N ALA A 81 -0.29 10.23 12.23
CA ALA A 81 1.07 10.29 12.77
C ALA A 81 1.23 9.69 14.19
N ILE A 82 0.12 9.53 14.92
CA ILE A 82 0.07 8.91 16.25
C ILE A 82 0.03 7.37 16.19
N MET A 83 -0.23 6.79 15.02
CA MET A 83 -0.31 5.34 14.86
C MET A 83 1.09 4.76 14.80
N ASN A 84 1.31 3.65 15.51
CA ASN A 84 2.54 2.88 15.46
C ASN A 84 2.60 2.04 14.18
N ALA A 85 2.73 2.72 13.03
CA ALA A 85 2.79 2.06 11.73
C ALA A 85 4.18 1.46 11.45
N VAL A 86 4.19 0.28 10.84
CA VAL A 86 5.39 -0.44 10.41
C VAL A 86 5.36 -0.67 8.90
N ASN A 87 6.53 -0.77 8.28
CA ASN A 87 6.67 -1.06 6.85
C ASN A 87 6.56 -2.57 6.57
N VAL A 88 5.80 -2.97 5.56
CA VAL A 88 5.58 -4.37 5.14
C VAL A 88 5.87 -4.60 3.65
N GLU A 89 6.52 -3.65 2.98
CA GLU A 89 6.94 -3.81 1.59
C GLU A 89 8.15 -4.75 1.41
N ALA A 90 8.24 -5.38 0.24
CA ALA A 90 9.44 -6.08 -0.22
C ALA A 90 10.51 -5.09 -0.69
N PRO A 91 11.81 -5.48 -0.73
CA PRO A 91 12.88 -4.63 -1.24
C PRO A 91 12.68 -4.14 -2.68
N GLU A 92 11.99 -4.92 -3.51
CA GLU A 92 11.62 -4.58 -4.89
C GLU A 92 10.34 -3.76 -5.03
N SER A 93 9.66 -3.43 -3.92
CA SER A 93 8.54 -2.49 -3.94
C SER A 93 9.04 -1.08 -4.23
N GLU A 94 8.28 -0.33 -5.03
CA GLU A 94 8.64 1.04 -5.44
C GLU A 94 7.93 2.10 -4.60
N CYS A 95 7.09 1.66 -3.67
CA CYS A 95 6.40 2.47 -2.71
C CYS A 95 6.36 1.76 -1.36
N GLU A 96 6.19 2.55 -0.30
CA GLU A 96 6.01 2.01 1.04
C GLU A 96 4.63 1.34 1.17
N ILE A 97 4.58 0.29 1.98
CA ILE A 97 3.32 -0.30 2.42
C ILE A 97 3.32 -0.23 3.93
N LYS A 98 2.52 0.67 4.49
CA LYS A 98 2.38 0.86 5.94
C LYS A 98 1.34 -0.13 6.47
N LEU A 99 1.61 -0.72 7.63
CA LEU A 99 0.71 -1.60 8.37
C LEU A 99 0.61 -1.09 9.82
N TRP A 100 -0.60 -1.01 10.37
CA TRP A 100 -0.83 -0.63 11.76
C TRP A 100 -2.11 -1.26 12.30
N LEU A 101 -2.28 -1.27 13.62
CA LEU A 101 -3.51 -1.70 14.28
C LEU A 101 -4.23 -0.47 14.86
N ASP A 102 -5.50 -0.31 14.52
CA ASP A 102 -6.39 0.62 15.20
C ASP A 102 -7.09 -0.07 16.39
N PRO A 103 -6.80 0.33 17.64
CA PRO A 103 -7.42 -0.28 18.82
C PRO A 103 -8.92 0.01 18.95
N SER A 104 -9.43 1.06 18.30
CA SER A 104 -10.84 1.47 18.45
C SER A 104 -11.80 0.51 17.76
N ASP A 105 -11.38 -0.08 16.64
CA ASP A 105 -12.16 -1.03 15.84
C ASP A 105 -11.48 -2.40 15.71
N LYS A 106 -10.30 -2.60 16.32
CA LYS A 106 -9.49 -3.84 16.26
C LYS A 106 -9.11 -4.26 14.85
N THR A 107 -8.99 -3.30 13.94
CA THR A 107 -8.62 -3.54 12.54
C THR A 107 -7.13 -3.32 12.34
N ALA A 108 -6.46 -4.33 11.80
CA ALA A 108 -5.16 -4.19 11.18
C ALA A 108 -5.36 -3.57 9.78
N TYR A 109 -4.96 -2.31 9.63
CA TYR A 109 -5.01 -1.60 8.38
C TYR A 109 -3.65 -1.67 7.68
N TYR A 110 -3.68 -1.78 6.36
CA TYR A 110 -2.53 -1.44 5.53
C TYR A 110 -2.84 -0.29 4.56
N TYR A 111 -1.82 0.47 4.19
CA TYR A 111 -1.93 1.57 3.23
C TYR A 111 -0.73 1.62 2.29
N THR A 112 -1.03 1.89 1.03
CA THR A 112 -0.07 2.27 0.00
C THR A 112 -0.81 3.05 -1.09
N GLU A 113 -0.11 3.92 -1.81
CA GLU A 113 -0.71 4.78 -2.84
C GLU A 113 -1.39 3.99 -3.97
N PRO A 114 -0.76 2.93 -4.55
CA PRO A 114 -1.40 2.16 -5.61
C PRO A 114 -2.63 1.40 -5.10
N GLU A 115 -3.65 1.26 -5.95
CA GLU A 115 -4.85 0.51 -5.59
C GLU A 115 -4.54 -0.96 -5.35
N LYS A 116 -3.87 -1.59 -6.32
CA LYS A 116 -3.47 -3.00 -6.30
C LYS A 116 -2.14 -3.21 -5.58
N VAL A 117 -2.06 -4.29 -4.81
CA VAL A 117 -0.83 -4.72 -4.14
C VAL A 117 -0.47 -6.13 -4.57
N TYR A 118 0.72 -6.30 -5.14
CA TYR A 118 1.22 -7.61 -5.54
C TYR A 118 1.70 -8.36 -4.30
N LEU A 119 1.23 -9.59 -4.12
CA LEU A 119 1.81 -10.48 -3.13
C LEU A 119 3.17 -11.01 -3.61
N ASN A 120 4.01 -11.36 -2.65
CA ASN A 120 5.32 -11.93 -2.92
C ASN A 120 5.20 -13.33 -3.54
N GLU A 121 6.18 -13.72 -4.36
CA GLU A 121 6.27 -15.08 -4.93
C GLU A 121 6.16 -16.14 -3.83
N ASP A 122 6.78 -15.88 -2.67
CA ASP A 122 6.60 -16.65 -1.44
C ASP A 122 5.58 -15.98 -0.51
N SER A 123 4.31 -16.35 -0.69
CA SER A 123 3.20 -15.97 0.19
C SER A 123 2.86 -17.05 1.22
N SER A 124 3.73 -18.06 1.37
CA SER A 124 3.52 -19.11 2.36
C SER A 124 3.48 -18.55 3.78
N SER A 125 2.66 -19.13 4.65
CA SER A 125 2.52 -18.66 6.03
C SER A 125 2.09 -17.19 6.19
N MET A 126 1.64 -16.51 5.13
CA MET A 126 0.91 -15.24 5.32
C MET A 126 -0.35 -15.55 6.13
N PHE A 127 -0.82 -14.65 7.00
CA PHE A 127 -1.97 -14.87 7.89
C PHE A 127 -1.95 -16.20 8.68
N SER A 128 -0.77 -16.77 8.89
CA SER A 128 -0.58 -18.07 9.56
C SER A 128 -0.30 -17.92 11.04
N TYR A 129 -0.64 -18.94 11.79
CA TYR A 129 -0.23 -19.07 13.18
C TYR A 129 1.02 -19.93 13.32
N MET A 130 1.99 -19.51 14.15
CA MET A 130 3.15 -20.35 14.48
C MET A 130 3.53 -20.38 15.97
N SER A 131 2.81 -19.69 16.89
CA SER A 131 3.19 -19.74 18.33
C SER A 131 2.05 -19.55 19.33
N SER A 132 2.07 -20.32 20.43
CA SER A 132 1.05 -20.44 21.49
C SER A 132 0.58 -19.14 22.17
N PHE A 133 1.19 -17.99 21.91
CA PHE A 133 0.95 -16.73 22.61
C PHE A 133 0.42 -15.59 21.72
N GLU A 134 0.30 -15.81 20.41
CA GLU A 134 -0.02 -14.78 19.43
C GLU A 134 -1.08 -15.29 18.43
N ASP A 135 -2.30 -15.50 18.92
CA ASP A 135 -3.39 -16.13 18.17
C ASP A 135 -4.04 -15.16 17.16
N LEU A 136 -4.00 -15.51 15.86
CA LEU A 136 -4.85 -14.88 14.81
C LEU A 136 -6.22 -15.56 14.70
N GLY A 137 -6.50 -16.58 15.51
CA GLY A 137 -7.80 -17.22 15.65
C GLY A 137 -8.92 -16.27 16.05
N HIS A 138 -8.63 -15.02 16.43
CA HIS A 138 -9.63 -13.97 16.67
C HIS A 138 -10.09 -13.24 15.41
N VAL A 139 -9.41 -13.42 14.28
CA VAL A 139 -9.77 -12.77 13.02
C VAL A 139 -11.13 -13.28 12.55
N LYS A 140 -12.05 -12.33 12.35
CA LYS A 140 -13.44 -12.56 11.91
C LYS A 140 -13.64 -12.18 10.45
N ASP A 141 -12.79 -11.28 9.93
CA ASP A 141 -12.93 -10.72 8.60
C ASP A 141 -11.55 -10.42 7.98
N LEU A 142 -11.40 -10.80 6.71
CA LEU A 142 -10.22 -10.55 5.89
C LEU A 142 -10.67 -9.97 4.54
N ASP A 143 -10.45 -8.67 4.36
CA ASP A 143 -10.61 -8.03 3.05
C ASP A 143 -9.28 -8.06 2.30
N LEU A 144 -9.22 -8.97 1.32
CA LEU A 144 -8.06 -9.21 0.46
C LEU A 144 -8.31 -8.74 -0.98
N SER A 145 -9.36 -7.95 -1.22
CA SER A 145 -9.86 -7.61 -2.55
C SER A 145 -8.84 -6.87 -3.42
N ASN A 146 -7.93 -6.12 -2.80
CA ASN A 146 -6.86 -5.36 -3.48
C ASN A 146 -5.57 -6.18 -3.74
N PHE A 147 -5.51 -7.44 -3.34
CA PHE A 147 -4.33 -8.27 -3.56
C PHE A 147 -4.31 -8.87 -4.98
N ASP A 148 -3.17 -8.75 -5.63
CA ASP A 148 -2.87 -9.40 -6.90
C ASP A 148 -1.91 -10.56 -6.63
N THR A 149 -2.40 -11.78 -6.82
CA THR A 149 -1.62 -13.01 -6.59
C THR A 149 -1.03 -13.60 -7.87
N SER A 150 -1.10 -12.90 -9.01
CA SER A 150 -0.67 -13.41 -10.31
C SER A 150 0.80 -13.82 -10.37
N LYS A 151 1.64 -13.35 -9.43
CA LYS A 151 3.07 -13.68 -9.34
C LYS A 151 3.40 -14.71 -8.25
N VAL A 152 2.42 -15.12 -7.45
CA VAL A 152 2.65 -16.05 -6.33
C VAL A 152 2.94 -17.45 -6.88
N THR A 153 3.99 -18.08 -6.36
CA THR A 153 4.37 -19.46 -6.70
C THR A 153 4.22 -20.42 -5.51
N ASN A 154 4.22 -19.89 -4.28
CA ASN A 154 4.06 -20.65 -3.05
C ASN A 154 3.00 -20.01 -2.14
N MET A 155 1.93 -20.76 -1.85
CA MET A 155 0.82 -20.39 -0.96
C MET A 155 0.68 -21.36 0.23
N ARG A 156 1.67 -22.22 0.50
CA ARG A 156 1.60 -23.19 1.60
C ARG A 156 1.23 -22.52 2.91
N TYR A 157 0.21 -23.05 3.59
CA TYR A 157 -0.20 -22.54 4.89
C TYR A 157 -0.51 -21.04 4.90
N MET A 158 -1.19 -20.49 3.88
CA MET A 158 -1.57 -19.07 3.85
C MET A 158 -2.80 -18.71 4.70
N PHE A 159 -3.63 -19.67 5.12
CA PHE A 159 -4.76 -19.41 6.04
C PHE A 159 -4.94 -20.52 7.10
N PRO A 160 -3.87 -21.09 7.66
CA PRO A 160 -4.00 -22.13 8.67
C PRO A 160 -4.58 -21.49 9.93
N ASP A 161 -5.44 -22.25 10.60
CA ASP A 161 -5.86 -21.95 11.96
C ASP A 161 -6.65 -20.62 12.15
N ILE A 162 -7.22 -20.05 11.09
CA ILE A 162 -8.14 -18.91 11.19
C ILE A 162 -9.58 -19.40 11.48
N TYR A 163 -9.77 -19.99 12.66
CA TYR A 163 -10.99 -20.75 12.98
C TYR A 163 -12.27 -19.91 13.11
N ASN A 164 -12.16 -18.60 13.40
CA ASN A 164 -13.32 -17.71 13.58
C ASN A 164 -13.73 -16.98 12.29
N LEU A 165 -13.01 -17.18 11.18
CA LEU A 165 -13.36 -16.61 9.89
C LEU A 165 -14.56 -17.37 9.30
N THR A 166 -15.67 -16.66 9.07
CA THR A 166 -16.92 -17.27 8.59
C THR A 166 -17.01 -17.31 7.07
N THR A 167 -16.41 -16.33 6.40
CA THR A 167 -16.37 -16.19 4.95
C THR A 167 -15.01 -15.67 4.53
N LEU A 168 -14.51 -16.17 3.40
CA LEU A 168 -13.28 -15.67 2.79
C LEU A 168 -13.52 -15.55 1.28
N ASP A 169 -13.53 -14.32 0.78
CA ASP A 169 -13.64 -14.07 -0.65
C ASP A 169 -12.25 -14.11 -1.31
N LEU A 170 -12.07 -15.09 -2.18
CA LEU A 170 -10.84 -15.29 -2.96
C LEU A 170 -11.10 -15.14 -4.47
N SER A 171 -12.19 -14.49 -4.89
CA SER A 171 -12.55 -14.39 -6.33
C SER A 171 -11.45 -13.72 -7.18
N ASN A 172 -10.64 -12.86 -6.56
CA ASN A 172 -9.55 -12.14 -7.21
C ASN A 172 -8.21 -12.91 -7.21
N PHE A 173 -8.14 -14.06 -6.53
CA PHE A 173 -6.91 -14.85 -6.48
C PHE A 173 -6.66 -15.54 -7.82
N ASN A 174 -5.52 -15.22 -8.43
CA ASN A 174 -4.96 -15.97 -9.54
C ASN A 174 -3.94 -16.98 -9.02
N THR A 175 -4.25 -18.27 -9.13
CA THR A 175 -3.38 -19.38 -8.70
C THR A 175 -2.65 -20.06 -9.86
N SER A 176 -2.64 -19.47 -11.07
CA SER A 176 -2.09 -20.11 -12.27
C SER A 176 -0.59 -20.43 -12.20
N ASN A 177 0.15 -19.65 -11.40
CA ASN A 177 1.60 -19.81 -11.21
C ASN A 177 1.96 -20.53 -9.91
N VAL A 178 0.97 -20.90 -9.09
CA VAL A 178 1.18 -21.57 -7.81
C VAL A 178 1.60 -23.01 -8.07
N THR A 179 2.80 -23.36 -7.62
CA THR A 179 3.32 -24.72 -7.66
C THR A 179 3.16 -25.44 -6.32
N ASP A 180 2.80 -24.69 -5.27
CA ASP A 180 2.70 -25.20 -3.91
C ASP A 180 1.61 -24.52 -3.07
N MET A 181 0.75 -25.30 -2.42
CA MET A 181 -0.47 -24.84 -1.75
C MET A 181 -0.71 -25.55 -0.42
#